data_AF-A0A940PDT6-F1
#
_entry.id   AF-A0A940PDT6-F1
#
_cell.length_a   1.000
_cell.length_b   1.000
_cell.length_c   1.000
_cell.angle_alpha   90.00
_cell.angle_beta   90.00
_cell.angle_gamma   90.00
#
_symmetry.space_group_name_H-M   'P 1'
#
loop_
_entity.id
_entity.type
_entity.pdbx_description
1 polymer ?
#
loop_
_entity_poly.entity_id
_entity_poly.type
_entity_poly.pdbx_seq_one_letter_code
_entity_poly.pdbx_strand_id
1 'polypeptide(L)'
;MTGKITVKASELSSITSELESVISELESSHEALKKILANEYYLEGQAKGLVGMFAVTSVRLNELIAHYTRLKEYVSFAGETFVEVDSSISQTIQTNK
;
A
#
# COMPACT_ATOMS: atom_id res chain seq x y z
N MET A 1 8.18 -14.61 21.69
CA MET A 1 8.79 -14.89 20.38
C MET A 1 9.18 -13.57 19.75
N THR A 2 10.41 -13.10 19.95
CA THR A 2 10.98 -12.00 19.18
C THR A 2 11.34 -12.57 17.81
N GLY A 3 10.39 -12.51 16.87
CA GLY A 3 10.63 -12.89 15.48
C GLY A 3 11.75 -12.01 14.95
N LYS A 4 12.94 -12.58 14.77
CA LYS A 4 14.02 -11.89 14.06
C LYS A 4 13.49 -11.58 12.67
N ILE A 5 13.36 -10.29 12.35
CA ILE A 5 13.10 -9.87 10.99
C ILE A 5 14.40 -10.14 10.21
N THR A 6 14.34 -11.08 9.26
CA THR A 6 15.48 -11.55 8.46
C THR A 6 15.76 -10.69 7.22
N VAL A 7 14.93 -9.66 7.00
CA VAL A 7 14.91 -8.82 5.80
C VAL A 7 15.89 -7.67 5.96
N LYS A 8 16.73 -7.42 4.96
CA LYS A 8 17.68 -6.29 4.95
C LYS A 8 16.96 -4.98 4.68
N ALA A 9 17.47 -3.86 5.19
CA ALA A 9 16.89 -2.53 4.95
C ALA A 9 16.74 -2.20 3.44
N SER A 10 17.67 -2.65 2.60
CA SER A 10 17.56 -2.51 1.13
C SER A 10 16.40 -3.29 0.53
N GLU A 11 16.08 -4.47 1.07
CA GLU A 11 14.94 -5.29 0.63
C GLU A 11 13.62 -4.64 1.06
N LEU A 12 13.58 -4.00 2.23
CA LEU A 12 12.42 -3.22 2.67
C LEU A 12 12.15 -2.01 1.78
N SER A 13 13.20 -1.31 1.32
CA SER A 13 13.07 -0.22 0.35
C SER A 13 12.46 -0.69 -0.97
N SER A 14 12.93 -1.83 -1.50
CA SER A 14 12.33 -2.44 -2.71
C SER A 14 10.86 -2.80 -2.51
N ILE A 15 10.52 -3.40 -1.35
CA ILE A 15 9.13 -3.72 -1.01
C ILE A 15 8.28 -2.45 -0.95
N THR A 16 8.78 -1.35 -0.38
CA THR A 16 8.08 -0.06 -0.36
C THR A 16 7.79 0.44 -1.77
N SER A 17 8.77 0.38 -2.69
CA SER A 17 8.56 0.77 -4.10
C SER A 17 7.55 -0.11 -4.83
N GLU A 18 7.56 -1.42 -4.58
CA GLU A 18 6.54 -2.34 -5.13
C GLU A 18 5.14 -2.02 -4.61
N LEU A 19 5.01 -1.73 -3.31
CA LEU A 19 3.75 -1.32 -2.70
C LEU A 19 3.24 0.00 -3.30
N GLU A 20 4.12 0.96 -3.59
CA GLU A 20 3.75 2.21 -4.27
C GLU A 20 3.24 1.98 -5.69
N SER A 21 3.86 1.07 -6.43
CA SER A 21 3.38 0.68 -7.76
C SER A 21 1.98 0.07 -7.69
N VAL A 22 1.76 -0.87 -6.77
CA VAL A 22 0.45 -1.51 -6.58
C VAL A 22 -0.62 -0.50 -6.18
N ILE A 23 -0.32 0.40 -5.23
CA ILE A 23 -1.25 1.45 -4.81
C ILE A 23 -1.63 2.33 -6.01
N SER A 24 -0.66 2.73 -6.83
CA SER A 24 -0.89 3.58 -8.01
C SER A 24 -1.78 2.89 -9.05
N GLU A 25 -1.58 1.59 -9.28
CA GLU A 25 -2.44 0.80 -10.18
C GLU A 25 -3.87 0.67 -9.65
N LEU A 26 -4.03 0.46 -8.35
CA LEU A 26 -5.34 0.38 -7.69
C LEU A 26 -6.07 1.72 -7.74
N GLU A 27 -5.39 2.84 -7.51
CA GLU A 27 -5.96 4.18 -7.61
C GLU A 27 -6.41 4.50 -9.04
N SER A 28 -5.57 4.19 -10.03
CA SER A 28 -5.91 4.35 -11.45
C SER A 28 -7.16 3.54 -11.83
N SER A 29 -7.22 2.28 -11.38
CA SER A 29 -8.38 1.40 -11.61
C SER A 29 -9.64 1.93 -10.91
N HIS A 30 -9.50 2.45 -9.70
CA HIS A 30 -10.61 3.05 -8.95
C HIS A 30 -11.15 4.32 -9.63
N GLU A 31 -10.28 5.19 -10.15
CA GLU A 31 -10.69 6.38 -10.91
C GLU A 31 -11.37 6.02 -12.23
N ALA A 32 -10.91 4.97 -12.91
CA ALA A 32 -11.61 4.44 -14.10
C ALA A 32 -13.03 3.97 -13.76
N LEU A 33 -13.20 3.26 -12.63
CA LEU A 33 -14.51 2.80 -12.16
C LEU A 33 -15.44 3.95 -11.77
N LYS A 34 -14.92 5.00 -11.12
CA LYS A 34 -15.70 6.22 -10.84
C LYS A 34 -16.22 6.88 -12.11
N LYS A 35 -15.39 6.98 -13.16
CA LYS A 35 -15.80 7.54 -14.45
C LYS A 35 -16.92 6.73 -15.10
N ILE A 36 -16.89 5.41 -14.97
CA ILE A 36 -17.96 4.52 -15.45
C ILE A 36 -19.25 4.76 -14.66
N LEU A 37 -19.17 4.86 -13.34
CA LEU A 37 -20.31 5.13 -12.46
C LEU A 37 -20.96 6.50 -12.71
N ALA A 38 -20.19 7.50 -13.11
CA ALA A 38 -20.66 8.85 -13.39
C ALA A 38 -21.28 9.02 -14.79
N ASN A 39 -21.28 7.99 -15.63
CA ASN A 39 -21.80 8.07 -16.99
C ASN A 39 -23.31 7.72 -17.03
N GLU A 40 -24.10 8.62 -17.63
CA GLU A 40 -25.57 8.52 -17.76
C GLU A 40 -26.05 7.22 -18.41
N TYR A 41 -25.26 6.63 -19.31
CA TYR A 41 -25.55 5.33 -19.93
C TYR A 41 -25.80 4.21 -18.90
N TYR A 42 -25.08 4.27 -17.78
CA TYR A 42 -25.16 3.29 -16.69
C TYR A 42 -26.21 3.68 -15.63
N LEU A 43 -26.43 4.99 -15.42
CA LEU A 43 -27.39 5.49 -14.43
C LEU A 43 -28.86 5.37 -14.90
N GLU A 44 -29.13 5.60 -16.18
CA GLU A 44 -30.49 5.72 -16.73
C GLU A 44 -30.79 4.76 -17.90
N GLY A 45 -29.78 4.08 -18.45
CA GLY A 45 -29.90 3.18 -19.61
C GLY A 45 -30.23 1.70 -19.30
N GLN A 46 -30.23 0.85 -20.34
CA GLN A 46 -30.58 -0.58 -20.29
C GLN A 46 -29.67 -1.45 -19.40
N ALA A 47 -28.54 -0.91 -18.92
CA ALA A 47 -27.57 -1.60 -18.05
C ALA A 47 -27.89 -1.49 -16.55
N LYS A 48 -29.05 -0.93 -16.19
CA LYS A 48 -29.55 -0.78 -14.82
C LYS A 48 -29.60 -2.16 -14.12
N GLY A 49 -28.57 -2.45 -13.31
CA GLY A 49 -28.36 -3.75 -12.67
C GLY A 49 -26.90 -4.19 -12.64
N LEU A 50 -26.16 -3.99 -13.74
CA LEU A 50 -24.70 -4.23 -13.77
C LEU A 50 -23.92 -3.23 -12.90
N VAL A 51 -24.46 -2.02 -12.76
CA VAL A 51 -23.92 -0.89 -11.97
C VAL A 51 -23.89 -1.16 -10.46
N GLY A 52 -24.79 -2.00 -9.94
CA GLY A 52 -24.85 -2.31 -8.51
C GLY A 52 -23.57 -2.96 -7.99
N MET A 53 -22.92 -3.81 -8.80
CA MET A 53 -21.64 -4.40 -8.45
C MET A 53 -20.49 -3.39 -8.48
N PHE A 54 -20.55 -2.37 -9.33
CA PHE A 54 -19.49 -1.35 -9.41
C PHE A 54 -19.37 -0.53 -8.12
N ALA A 55 -20.48 -0.21 -7.47
CA ALA A 55 -20.46 0.46 -6.16
C ALA A 55 -19.78 -0.42 -5.10
N VAL A 56 -20.11 -1.71 -5.05
CA VAL A 56 -19.47 -2.67 -4.12
C VAL A 56 -17.98 -2.81 -4.43
N THR A 57 -17.61 -2.97 -5.70
CA THR A 57 -16.20 -3.08 -6.15
C THR A 57 -15.41 -1.81 -5.82
N SER A 58 -15.99 -0.62 -5.99
CA SER A 58 -15.36 0.65 -5.62
C SER A 58 -15.09 0.75 -4.11
N VAL A 59 -16.05 0.34 -3.27
CA VAL A 59 -15.82 0.26 -1.81
C VAL A 59 -14.69 -0.72 -1.48
N ARG A 60 -14.70 -1.92 -2.08
CA ARG A 60 -13.63 -2.92 -1.87
C ARG A 60 -12.27 -2.46 -2.35
N LEU A 61 -12.20 -1.71 -3.45
CA LEU A 61 -10.95 -1.12 -3.93
C LEU A 61 -10.43 -0.04 -2.97
N ASN A 62 -11.29 0.81 -2.41
CA ASN A 62 -10.87 1.76 -1.38
C ASN A 62 -10.32 1.06 -0.13
N GLU A 63 -10.99 -0.01 0.33
CA GLU A 63 -10.49 -0.83 1.44
C GLU A 63 -9.12 -1.43 1.11
N LEU A 64 -8.96 -1.97 -0.11
CA LEU A 64 -7.70 -2.56 -0.56
C LEU A 64 -6.58 -1.53 -0.63
N ILE A 65 -6.83 -0.35 -1.21
CA ILE A 65 -5.88 0.78 -1.24
C ILE A 65 -5.47 1.14 0.20
N ALA A 66 -6.44 1.29 1.11
CA ALA A 66 -6.14 1.61 2.51
C ALA A 66 -5.28 0.54 3.20
N HIS A 67 -5.50 -0.74 2.91
CA HIS A 67 -4.69 -1.84 3.41
C HIS A 67 -3.26 -1.79 2.89
N TYR A 68 -3.06 -1.58 1.58
CA TYR A 68 -1.73 -1.47 0.98
C TYR A 68 -0.99 -0.23 1.48
N THR A 69 -1.67 0.91 1.65
CA THR A 69 -1.08 2.11 2.24
C THR A 69 -0.60 1.87 3.67
N ARG A 70 -1.41 1.21 4.50
CA ARG A 70 -1.01 0.86 5.87
C ARG A 70 0.14 -0.14 5.90
N LEU A 71 0.16 -1.12 4.99
CA LEU A 71 1.27 -2.05 4.87
C LEU A 71 2.57 -1.31 4.49
N LYS A 72 2.48 -0.35 3.57
CA LYS A 72 3.62 0.51 3.21
C LYS A 72 4.17 1.26 4.42
N GLU A 73 3.30 1.87 5.22
CA GLU A 73 3.69 2.56 6.46
C GLU A 73 4.44 1.64 7.42
N TYR A 74 3.97 0.40 7.61
CA TYR A 74 4.66 -0.57 8.47
C TYR A 74 6.02 -1.01 7.93
N VAL A 75 6.13 -1.21 6.61
CA VAL A 75 7.40 -1.57 5.98
C VAL A 75 8.40 -0.43 6.09
N SER A 76 7.98 0.82 5.85
CA SER A 76 8.83 2.01 6.03
C SER A 76 9.27 2.16 7.47
N PHE A 77 8.36 2.06 8.44
CA PHE A 77 8.69 2.15 9.86
C PHE A 77 9.68 1.07 10.30
N ALA A 78 9.50 -0.17 9.84
CA ALA A 78 10.45 -1.24 10.10
C ALA A 78 11.83 -0.94 9.50
N GLY A 79 11.87 -0.40 8.27
CA GLY A 79 13.11 0.01 7.61
C GLY A 79 13.86 1.10 8.36
N GLU A 80 13.16 2.15 8.79
CA GLU A 80 13.72 3.23 9.61
C GLU A 80 14.27 2.71 10.94
N THR A 81 13.50 1.87 11.63
CA THR A 81 13.91 1.24 12.89
C THR A 81 15.21 0.42 12.71
N PHE A 82 15.36 -0.31 11.61
CA PHE A 82 16.59 -1.05 11.33
C PHE A 82 17.80 -0.15 11.17
N VAL A 83 17.67 0.93 10.41
CA VAL A 83 18.75 1.89 10.20
C VAL A 83 19.16 2.56 11.52
N GLU A 84 18.19 2.94 12.36
CA GLU A 84 18.45 3.52 13.67
C GLU A 84 19.17 2.57 14.62
N VAL A 85 18.73 1.30 14.67
CA VAL A 85 19.36 0.27 15.52
C VAL A 85 20.79 -0.01 15.06
N ASP A 86 21.02 -0.15 13.75
CA ASP A 86 22.35 -0.43 13.20
C ASP A 86 23.33 0.73 13.45
N SER A 87 22.85 1.97 13.31
CA SER A 87 23.61 3.19 13.64
C SER A 87 23.96 3.25 15.13
N SER A 88 22.98 2.97 16.00
CA SER A 88 23.16 2.98 17.47
C SER A 88 24.17 1.92 17.94
N ILE A 89 24.12 0.71 17.36
CA ILE A 89 25.09 -0.36 17.63
C ILE A 89 26.47 0.05 17.15
N SER A 90 26.58 0.59 15.93
CA SER A 90 27.85 1.04 15.35
C SER A 90 28.54 2.11 16.20
N GLN A 91 27.79 3.11 16.66
CA GLN A 91 28.29 4.14 17.57
C GLN A 91 28.77 3.54 18.89
N THR A 92 27.96 2.67 19.51
CA THR A 92 28.30 2.02 20.78
C THR A 92 29.60 1.21 20.69
N ILE A 93 29.84 0.52 19.58
CA ILE A 93 31.08 -0.23 19.35
C ILE A 93 32.28 0.72 19.20
N GLN A 94 32.11 1.85 18.51
CA GLN A 94 33.18 2.84 18.33
C GLN A 94 33.56 3.54 19.63
N THR A 95 32.60 3.82 20.51
CA THR A 95 32.86 4.50 21.80
C THR A 95 33.53 3.57 22.84
N ASN A 96 33.39 2.25 22.69
CA ASN A 96 33.98 1.25 23.59
C ASN A 96 35.35 0.71 23.11
N LYS A 97 35.94 1.30 22.05
CA LYS A 97 37.32 1.05 21.62
C LYS A 97 38.22 2.20 22.07
#